data_AF-A0A949CYT9-F1
#
_entry.id   AF-A0A949CYT9-F1
#
_cell.length_a   1.000
_cell.length_b   1.000
_cell.length_c   1.000
_cell.angle_alpha   90.00
_cell.angle_beta   90.00
_cell.angle_gamma   90.00
#
_symmetry.space_group_name_H-M   'P 1'
#
loop_
_entity.id
_entity.type
_entity.pdbx_description
1 polymer ?
#
loop_
_entity_poly.entity_id
_entity_poly.type
_entity_poly.pdbx_seq_one_letter_code
_entity_poly.pdbx_strand_id
1 'polypeptide(L)'
;MGLLLVFTVGIITQIWSRSLPPHPATKEIPGSQLIPPSALAVVSVTTNPRQWRQLKQSLSADTFLPVQQALLQFHNTLLKPLGLGYESHIRSWIGAMATLVVLPMPKTHSFPSMGGVDGQTGDIVLILPIIHRQQAEETFRRTLMEPGGWTTHRYNGILVYDPLDRVPQPGNRGRLPSYSLASLWVGQNHFLVLANHSSLIHQVIDTQLGVTSLHSRPAYQQSIGQLNHSYPEPFAQVYLNIPALALILAREMGLYPPGERINLPQTEGLLLGLNLMPDGVGIKGLSWLKQPQKDWSPGNSTVGTIATRLPANTLFMFRGSNFTRLWQLYANSRIFRLLGWLEPRKIHQTIETFLGMSLEENLFPWLQDEFCLAIVPNSQIGKGSPESSHFSSPFSASLVLMAKVRSRTIAEQVLHRVDHQMNQRYKLRLSIEEQPNGTVTRWFSPSGEVRATRSWLDDTTAVLSVGAPISLINLYEKTDQTQPGLYQNWLQEREPSHISLFIDCHQLLFGDAVPFMKLPPKHEGFWSSIQSIEGRMTIAHPTHTIYEGLVRLTKNNGIQAPS
;
A
#
# COMPACT_ATOMS: atom_id res chain seq x y z
N MET A 1 5.69 -0.84 5.20
CA MET A 1 6.65 -1.82 4.63
C MET A 1 6.74 -1.77 3.11
N GLY A 2 5.64 -1.76 2.34
CA GLY A 2 5.69 -1.66 0.86
C GLY A 2 6.34 -0.38 0.33
N LEU A 3 6.14 0.77 1.00
CA LEU A 3 6.85 2.03 0.69
C LEU A 3 8.37 1.89 0.89
N LEU A 4 8.83 1.11 1.88
CA LEU A 4 10.26 0.97 2.18
C LEU A 4 11.03 0.24 1.06
N LEU A 5 10.36 -0.65 0.30
CA LEU A 5 10.91 -1.40 -0.84
C LEU A 5 11.11 -0.51 -2.08
N VAL A 6 10.28 0.51 -2.23
CA VAL A 6 10.41 1.53 -3.29
C VAL A 6 11.61 2.43 -3.02
N PHE A 7 11.92 2.69 -1.75
CA PHE A 7 12.96 3.62 -1.36
C PHE A 7 14.39 3.04 -1.38
N THR A 8 14.56 1.71 -1.36
CA THR A 8 15.88 1.06 -1.47
C THR A 8 16.51 1.15 -2.86
N VAL A 9 15.73 1.34 -3.92
CA VAL A 9 16.23 1.46 -5.32
C VAL A 9 16.50 2.92 -5.70
N GLY A 10 16.36 3.85 -4.75
CA GLY A 10 16.28 5.26 -5.03
C GLY A 10 17.51 5.88 -5.72
N ILE A 11 18.61 6.18 -5.05
CA ILE A 11 19.64 7.15 -5.50
C ILE A 11 19.06 8.56 -5.82
N ILE A 12 19.87 9.61 -5.56
CA ILE A 12 19.83 10.99 -6.10
C ILE A 12 19.04 11.99 -5.23
N THR A 13 19.50 13.16 -4.76
CA THR A 13 20.78 13.93 -4.79
C THR A 13 20.86 14.94 -3.64
N GLN A 14 22.07 15.46 -3.37
CA GLN A 14 22.28 16.88 -3.00
C GLN A 14 22.93 17.66 -4.18
N ILE A 15 22.16 18.63 -4.71
CA ILE A 15 22.52 20.00 -5.17
C ILE A 15 23.64 20.22 -6.24
N TRP A 16 23.27 20.31 -7.53
CA TRP A 16 23.14 21.54 -8.37
C TRP A 16 22.97 21.13 -9.84
N SER A 17 22.12 21.87 -10.55
CA SER A 17 21.74 21.64 -11.94
C SER A 17 22.41 22.64 -12.88
N ARG A 18 23.00 22.15 -13.97
CA ARG A 18 22.91 22.81 -15.27
C ARG A 18 22.55 21.77 -16.34
N SER A 19 21.43 22.06 -17.01
CA SER A 19 20.97 21.64 -18.33
C SER A 19 21.27 20.21 -18.82
N LEU A 20 20.33 19.29 -18.58
CA LEU A 20 20.05 18.17 -19.48
C LEU A 20 18.56 18.22 -19.85
N PRO A 21 18.19 17.90 -21.11
CA PRO A 21 16.80 17.88 -21.53
C PRO A 21 15.97 16.89 -20.70
N PRO A 22 14.65 17.12 -20.54
CA PRO A 22 13.77 16.12 -19.95
C PRO A 22 13.92 14.80 -20.72
N HIS A 23 14.05 13.70 -19.97
CA HIS A 23 14.08 12.38 -20.59
C HIS A 23 12.69 12.08 -21.16
N PRO A 24 12.57 11.46 -22.34
CA PRO A 24 11.27 11.08 -22.87
C PRO A 24 10.56 10.13 -21.89
N ALA A 25 9.26 10.34 -21.69
CA ALA A 25 8.42 9.48 -20.88
C ALA A 25 8.49 8.02 -21.38
N THR A 26 8.71 7.09 -20.46
CA THR A 26 8.85 5.67 -20.78
C THR A 26 7.48 5.01 -20.83
N LYS A 27 7.13 4.43 -21.99
CA LYS A 27 5.84 3.73 -22.18
C LYS A 27 5.74 2.39 -21.43
N GLU A 28 6.83 1.93 -20.82
CA GLU A 28 6.92 0.70 -20.03
C GLU A 28 8.04 0.79 -18.98
N ILE A 29 8.12 -0.21 -18.09
CA ILE A 29 9.29 -0.43 -17.24
C ILE A 29 10.54 -0.62 -18.12
N PRO A 30 11.60 0.18 -17.95
CA PRO A 30 12.83 0.00 -18.70
C PRO A 30 13.42 -1.39 -18.50
N GLY A 31 13.71 -2.06 -19.63
CA GLY A 31 14.25 -3.41 -19.62
C GLY A 31 13.22 -4.50 -19.35
N SER A 32 11.90 -4.23 -19.40
CA SER A 32 10.83 -5.24 -19.23
C SER A 32 11.02 -6.51 -20.09
N GLN A 33 11.66 -6.37 -21.25
CA GLN A 33 11.99 -7.45 -22.18
C GLN A 33 13.18 -8.31 -21.75
N LEU A 34 14.00 -7.83 -20.82
CA LEU A 34 15.12 -8.53 -20.20
C LEU A 34 14.73 -9.26 -18.91
N ILE A 35 13.51 -9.05 -18.40
CA ILE A 35 13.08 -9.56 -17.09
C ILE A 35 12.57 -11.00 -17.24
N PRO A 36 13.20 -11.98 -16.58
CA PRO A 36 12.76 -13.37 -16.63
C PRO A 36 11.34 -13.55 -16.08
N PRO A 37 10.58 -14.55 -16.56
CA PRO A 37 9.20 -14.77 -16.14
C PRO A 37 9.10 -15.27 -14.69
N SER A 38 10.21 -15.81 -14.16
CA SER A 38 10.38 -16.24 -12.78
C SER A 38 10.53 -15.09 -11.79
N ALA A 39 10.69 -13.84 -12.25
CA ALA A 39 10.82 -12.68 -11.38
C ALA A 39 9.69 -12.61 -10.35
N LEU A 40 10.08 -12.44 -9.09
CA LEU A 40 9.18 -12.31 -7.94
C LEU A 40 8.65 -10.89 -7.84
N ALA A 41 9.55 -9.92 -7.97
CA ALA A 41 9.26 -8.52 -7.92
C ALA A 41 10.17 -7.75 -8.88
N VAL A 42 9.66 -6.65 -9.41
CA VAL A 42 10.40 -5.68 -10.21
C VAL A 42 10.09 -4.31 -9.65
N VAL A 43 11.11 -3.51 -9.40
CA VAL A 43 10.98 -2.14 -8.90
C VAL A 43 11.75 -1.23 -9.83
N SER A 44 11.06 -0.31 -10.48
CA SER A 44 11.68 0.74 -11.31
C SER A 44 11.50 2.09 -10.63
N VAL A 45 12.58 2.87 -10.52
CA VAL A 45 12.56 4.19 -9.88
C VAL A 45 13.15 5.23 -10.81
N THR A 46 12.57 6.42 -10.80
CA THR A 46 13.01 7.56 -11.61
C THR A 46 14.46 7.95 -11.31
N THR A 47 15.21 8.25 -12.36
CA THR A 47 16.56 8.85 -12.26
C THR A 47 16.49 10.38 -12.37
N ASN A 48 15.28 10.94 -12.50
CA ASN A 48 15.09 12.37 -12.71
C ASN A 48 15.35 13.16 -11.40
N PRO A 49 16.41 13.98 -11.34
CA PRO A 49 16.76 14.73 -10.13
C PRO A 49 15.71 15.78 -9.74
N ARG A 50 14.78 16.16 -10.63
CA ARG A 50 13.67 17.06 -10.29
C ARG A 50 12.68 16.38 -9.36
N GLN A 51 12.30 15.13 -9.65
CA GLN A 51 11.34 14.39 -8.84
C GLN A 51 11.91 14.08 -7.45
N TRP A 52 13.19 13.72 -7.35
CA TRP A 52 13.88 13.55 -6.07
C TRP A 52 13.94 14.83 -5.22
N ARG A 53 14.15 15.99 -5.86
CA ARG A 53 14.09 17.29 -5.17
C ARG A 53 12.68 17.61 -4.68
N GLN A 54 11.67 17.34 -5.50
CA GLN A 54 10.27 17.50 -5.09
C GLN A 54 9.96 16.63 -3.87
N LEU A 55 10.32 15.34 -3.90
CA LEU A 55 10.14 14.44 -2.76
C LEU A 55 10.79 14.99 -1.49
N LYS A 56 12.05 15.45 -1.59
CA LYS A 56 12.77 16.04 -0.45
C LYS A 56 12.11 17.32 0.08
N GLN A 57 11.54 18.14 -0.81
CA GLN A 57 10.85 19.38 -0.43
C GLN A 57 9.48 19.12 0.21
N SER A 58 8.81 18.04 -0.20
CA SER A 58 7.49 17.65 0.30
C SER A 58 7.52 16.92 1.65
N LEU A 59 8.66 16.35 2.04
CA LEU A 59 8.80 15.57 3.28
C LEU A 59 9.56 16.35 4.37
N SER A 60 9.25 16.05 5.64
CA SER A 60 10.06 16.51 6.77
C SER A 60 11.41 15.79 6.80
N ALA A 61 12.40 16.38 7.49
CA ALA A 61 13.73 15.78 7.64
C ALA A 61 13.66 14.36 8.25
N ASP A 62 12.85 14.20 9.30
CA ASP A 62 12.67 12.92 9.99
C ASP A 62 12.02 11.85 9.09
N THR A 63 11.09 12.25 8.23
CA THR A 63 10.43 11.33 7.29
C THR A 63 11.31 10.95 6.12
N PHE A 64 12.19 11.86 5.70
CA PHE A 64 13.15 11.59 4.62
C PHE A 64 14.35 10.77 5.10
N LEU A 65 14.65 10.74 6.40
CA LEU A 65 15.83 10.05 6.95
C LEU A 65 15.90 8.56 6.58
N PRO A 66 14.84 7.73 6.71
CA PRO A 66 14.89 6.33 6.30
C PRO A 66 15.14 6.16 4.80
N VAL A 67 14.59 7.07 3.98
CA VAL A 67 14.86 7.09 2.53
C VAL A 67 16.34 7.34 2.31
N GLN A 68 16.89 8.41 2.90
CA GLN A 68 18.30 8.77 2.79
C GLN A 68 19.23 7.62 3.22
N GLN A 69 18.93 6.94 4.32
CA GLN A 69 19.68 5.78 4.80
C GLN A 69 19.64 4.63 3.78
N ALA A 70 18.48 4.34 3.21
CA ALA A 70 18.35 3.32 2.17
C ALA A 70 19.17 3.66 0.91
N LEU A 71 19.18 4.94 0.48
CA LEU A 71 20.02 5.39 -0.65
C LEU A 71 21.52 5.24 -0.35
N LEU A 72 21.94 5.59 0.88
CA LEU A 72 23.33 5.46 1.31
C LEU A 72 23.75 3.99 1.37
N GLN A 73 22.89 3.12 1.89
CA GLN A 73 23.13 1.67 1.91
C GLN A 73 23.24 1.11 0.49
N PHE A 74 22.33 1.48 -0.41
CA PHE A 74 22.39 1.10 -1.82
C PHE A 74 23.73 1.55 -2.44
N HIS A 75 24.08 2.83 -2.29
CA HIS A 75 25.34 3.37 -2.83
C HIS A 75 26.56 2.61 -2.29
N ASN A 76 26.63 2.39 -0.97
CA ASN A 76 27.76 1.73 -0.33
C ASN A 76 27.87 0.24 -0.66
N THR A 77 26.74 -0.43 -0.95
CA THR A 77 26.70 -1.88 -1.18
C THR A 77 26.86 -2.24 -2.65
N LEU A 78 26.31 -1.41 -3.56
CA LEU A 78 26.28 -1.70 -4.99
C LEU A 78 27.28 -0.85 -5.78
N LEU A 79 27.24 0.47 -5.61
CA LEU A 79 28.01 1.38 -6.49
C LEU A 79 29.45 1.56 -6.04
N LYS A 80 29.66 1.82 -4.75
CA LYS A 80 30.98 2.09 -4.18
C LYS A 80 31.99 0.95 -4.41
N PRO A 81 31.63 -0.34 -4.27
CA PRO A 81 32.55 -1.45 -4.59
C PRO A 81 32.94 -1.52 -6.07
N LEU A 82 32.12 -0.97 -6.97
CA LEU A 82 32.39 -0.86 -8.40
C LEU A 82 33.16 0.43 -8.76
N GLY A 83 33.57 1.24 -7.78
CA GLY A 83 34.15 2.57 -8.02
C GLY A 83 33.15 3.57 -8.62
N LEU A 84 31.86 3.22 -8.64
CA LEU A 84 30.82 4.05 -9.24
C LEU A 84 30.27 5.08 -8.25
N GLY A 85 30.09 6.29 -8.74
CA GLY A 85 29.34 7.36 -8.09
C GLY A 85 28.24 7.81 -9.03
N TYR A 86 27.03 8.01 -8.54
CA TYR A 86 25.91 8.35 -9.42
C TYR A 86 26.19 9.67 -10.18
N GLU A 87 26.52 10.72 -9.45
CA GLU A 87 26.73 12.05 -10.03
C GLU A 87 27.92 12.10 -11.00
N SER A 88 29.03 11.45 -10.64
CA SER A 88 30.26 11.49 -11.42
C SER A 88 30.24 10.54 -12.61
N HIS A 89 29.59 9.38 -12.48
CA HIS A 89 29.79 8.26 -13.39
C HIS A 89 28.51 7.73 -14.04
N ILE A 90 27.30 8.01 -13.55
CA ILE A 90 26.07 7.37 -14.07
C ILE A 90 25.09 8.39 -14.65
N ARG A 91 24.92 9.53 -13.98
CA ARG A 91 23.91 10.56 -14.27
C ARG A 91 23.92 11.03 -15.73
N SER A 92 25.10 11.10 -16.33
CA SER A 92 25.26 11.71 -17.65
C SER A 92 24.75 10.81 -18.78
N TRP A 93 24.57 9.51 -18.55
CA TRP A 93 24.16 8.56 -19.59
C TRP A 93 22.98 7.66 -19.25
N ILE A 94 22.51 7.61 -18.00
CA ILE A 94 21.40 6.75 -17.61
C ILE A 94 20.05 7.25 -18.13
N GLY A 95 19.17 6.34 -18.54
CA GLY A 95 17.80 6.66 -18.94
C GLY A 95 16.87 7.02 -17.78
N ALA A 96 15.59 7.25 -18.08
CA ALA A 96 14.63 7.88 -17.15
C ALA A 96 14.33 7.09 -15.87
N MET A 97 14.49 5.77 -15.86
CA MET A 97 14.31 4.94 -14.66
C MET A 97 15.37 3.83 -14.60
N ALA A 98 15.80 3.48 -13.40
CA ALA A 98 16.59 2.29 -13.12
C ALA A 98 15.69 1.18 -12.60
N THR A 99 15.94 -0.07 -13.00
CA THR A 99 15.08 -1.21 -12.67
C THR A 99 15.83 -2.26 -11.84
N LEU A 100 15.33 -2.59 -10.66
CA LEU A 100 15.76 -3.73 -9.85
C LEU A 100 14.78 -4.90 -10.04
N VAL A 101 15.31 -6.09 -10.29
CA VAL A 101 14.56 -7.34 -10.41
C VAL A 101 14.99 -8.26 -9.28
N VAL A 102 14.01 -8.85 -8.60
CA VAL A 102 14.21 -9.86 -7.55
C VAL A 102 13.79 -11.21 -8.11
N LEU A 103 14.72 -12.17 -8.10
CA LEU A 103 14.52 -13.52 -8.61
C LEU A 103 14.42 -14.54 -7.45
N PRO A 104 13.78 -15.71 -7.68
CA PRO A 104 13.66 -16.74 -6.66
C PRO A 104 15.00 -17.43 -6.42
N MET A 105 15.40 -17.50 -5.15
CA MET A 105 16.62 -18.19 -4.72
C MET A 105 16.45 -19.72 -4.68
N PRO A 106 17.49 -20.51 -5.01
CA PRO A 106 17.51 -21.93 -4.71
C PRO A 106 17.66 -22.18 -3.20
N LYS A 107 16.60 -22.71 -2.57
CA LYS A 107 16.44 -23.46 -1.29
C LYS A 107 17.31 -23.20 -0.03
N THR A 108 18.39 -22.43 -0.02
CA THR A 108 19.35 -22.37 1.12
C THR A 108 19.57 -20.99 1.74
N HIS A 109 18.89 -19.94 1.28
CA HIS A 109 19.04 -18.59 1.84
C HIS A 109 17.70 -17.95 2.14
N SER A 110 17.58 -17.41 3.35
CA SER A 110 16.41 -16.70 3.85
C SER A 110 16.14 -15.44 3.05
N PHE A 111 14.87 -15.03 2.99
CA PHE A 111 14.43 -13.79 2.34
C PHE A 111 15.24 -12.57 2.85
N PRO A 112 15.51 -11.55 1.99
CA PRO A 112 16.16 -10.33 2.44
C PRO A 112 15.37 -9.68 3.58
N SER A 113 16.08 -9.26 4.63
CA SER A 113 15.52 -8.46 5.71
C SER A 113 15.04 -7.13 5.15
N MET A 114 13.72 -7.01 5.02
CA MET A 114 13.02 -5.85 4.52
C MET A 114 12.97 -4.76 5.61
N GLY A 115 14.09 -4.09 5.83
CA GLY A 115 14.24 -3.00 6.78
C GLY A 115 15.15 -3.36 7.95
N GLY A 116 16.44 -3.12 7.76
CA GLY A 116 17.40 -2.86 8.84
C GLY A 116 17.52 -3.95 9.91
N VAL A 117 17.90 -5.18 9.53
CA VAL A 117 18.60 -6.15 10.39
C VAL A 117 19.50 -6.97 9.46
N ASP A 118 20.78 -7.14 9.79
CA ASP A 118 21.76 -7.94 9.05
C ASP A 118 21.17 -9.28 8.56
N GLY A 119 21.25 -9.54 7.25
CA GLY A 119 20.73 -10.77 6.65
C GLY A 119 20.85 -10.79 5.14
N GLN A 120 21.76 -11.64 4.66
CA GLN A 120 22.04 -12.14 3.30
C GLN A 120 21.20 -11.58 2.13
N THR A 121 21.91 -11.12 1.09
CA THR A 121 21.36 -10.57 -0.16
C THR A 121 20.68 -11.65 -1.00
N GLY A 122 19.41 -11.44 -1.35
CA GLY A 122 18.73 -12.28 -2.33
C GLY A 122 19.28 -12.12 -3.75
N ASP A 123 18.85 -13.01 -4.66
CA ASP A 123 19.19 -12.97 -6.08
C ASP A 123 18.57 -11.73 -6.74
N ILE A 124 19.44 -10.79 -7.09
CA ILE A 124 19.06 -9.47 -7.61
C ILE A 124 19.75 -9.17 -8.94
N VAL A 125 18.99 -8.52 -9.82
CA VAL A 125 19.48 -7.99 -11.09
C VAL A 125 19.12 -6.51 -11.17
N LEU A 126 20.11 -5.65 -11.41
CA LEU A 126 19.94 -4.23 -11.68
C LEU A 126 20.09 -3.99 -13.18
N ILE A 127 19.09 -3.38 -13.79
CA ILE A 127 19.03 -3.04 -15.21
C ILE A 127 19.05 -1.51 -15.34
N LEU A 128 20.09 -0.99 -15.97
CA LEU A 128 20.31 0.44 -16.17
C LEU A 128 20.20 0.76 -17.67
N PRO A 129 19.17 1.51 -18.10
CA PRO A 129 19.07 1.95 -19.49
C PRO A 129 20.17 2.96 -19.81
N ILE A 130 20.77 2.86 -20.99
CA ILE A 130 21.80 3.75 -21.50
C ILE A 130 21.20 4.62 -22.60
N ILE A 131 21.18 5.95 -22.40
CA ILE A 131 20.74 6.94 -23.39
C ILE A 131 21.91 7.66 -24.07
N HIS A 132 23.04 7.84 -23.36
CA HIS A 132 24.25 8.46 -23.94
C HIS A 132 25.39 7.44 -24.02
N ARG A 133 25.38 6.67 -25.10
CA ARG A 133 26.30 5.55 -25.32
C ARG A 133 27.78 5.88 -25.11
N GLN A 134 28.27 6.96 -25.71
CA GLN A 134 29.69 7.34 -25.62
C GLN A 134 30.14 7.57 -24.17
N GLN A 135 29.29 8.20 -23.36
CA GLN A 135 29.60 8.48 -21.96
C GLN A 135 29.53 7.20 -21.11
N ALA A 136 28.57 6.32 -21.38
CA ALA A 136 28.50 5.01 -20.74
C ALA A 136 29.71 4.13 -21.07
N GLU A 137 30.14 4.11 -22.34
CA GLU A 137 31.35 3.38 -22.78
C GLU A 137 32.60 3.93 -22.08
N GLU A 138 32.70 5.24 -21.90
CA GLU A 138 33.83 5.84 -21.21
C GLU A 138 33.84 5.51 -19.71
N THR A 139 32.68 5.55 -19.04
CA THR A 139 32.56 5.06 -17.66
C THR A 139 32.92 3.58 -17.55
N PHE A 140 32.42 2.76 -18.47
CA PHE A 140 32.70 1.33 -18.49
C PHE A 140 34.20 1.08 -18.64
N ARG A 141 34.86 1.75 -19.59
CA ARG A 141 36.30 1.62 -19.83
C ARG A 141 37.12 2.11 -18.63
N ARG A 142 36.92 3.36 -18.21
CA ARG A 142 37.78 4.03 -17.21
C ARG A 142 37.50 3.63 -15.77
N THR A 143 36.24 3.42 -15.43
CA THR A 143 35.84 3.21 -14.03
C THR A 143 35.66 1.73 -13.72
N LEU A 144 35.07 0.97 -14.65
CA LEU A 144 34.82 -0.46 -14.42
C LEU A 144 35.98 -1.34 -14.88
N MET A 145 36.50 -1.17 -16.09
CA MET A 145 37.47 -2.10 -16.68
C MET A 145 38.94 -1.77 -16.37
N GLU A 146 39.35 -0.50 -16.44
CA GLU A 146 40.75 -0.05 -16.24
C GLU A 146 41.38 -0.46 -14.89
N PRO A 147 40.66 -0.46 -13.74
CA PRO A 147 41.20 -0.96 -12.48
C PRO A 147 41.60 -2.45 -12.50
N GLY A 148 41.22 -3.20 -13.54
CA GLY A 148 41.39 -4.65 -13.63
C GLY A 148 40.45 -5.39 -12.67
N GLY A 149 40.67 -6.70 -12.50
CA GLY A 149 39.89 -7.51 -11.57
C GLY A 149 38.62 -8.15 -12.15
N TRP A 150 38.57 -8.32 -13.47
CA TRP A 150 37.50 -9.04 -14.16
C TRP A 150 38.05 -10.30 -14.83
N THR A 151 37.32 -11.41 -14.73
CA THR A 151 37.36 -12.50 -15.69
C THR A 151 36.29 -12.24 -16.75
N THR A 152 36.59 -12.57 -17.99
CA THR A 152 35.65 -12.38 -19.10
C THR A 152 35.41 -13.71 -19.77
N HIS A 153 34.14 -14.06 -19.93
CA HIS A 153 33.71 -15.20 -20.73
C HIS A 153 32.57 -14.79 -21.64
N ARG A 154 32.27 -15.67 -22.60
CA ARG A 154 31.18 -15.47 -23.55
C ARG A 154 30.05 -16.44 -23.24
N TYR A 155 28.83 -15.92 -23.12
CA TYR A 155 27.61 -16.70 -22.96
C TYR A 155 26.64 -16.34 -24.07
N ASN A 156 26.23 -17.32 -24.88
CA ASN A 156 25.35 -17.12 -26.05
C ASN A 156 25.74 -15.92 -26.94
N GLY A 157 27.05 -15.74 -27.18
CA GLY A 157 27.57 -14.66 -28.02
C GLY A 157 27.81 -13.33 -27.29
N ILE A 158 27.36 -13.18 -26.05
CA ILE A 158 27.44 -11.96 -25.25
C ILE A 158 28.60 -12.06 -24.26
N LEU A 159 29.37 -10.98 -24.11
CA LEU A 159 30.45 -10.90 -23.12
C LEU A 159 29.87 -10.68 -21.73
N VAL A 160 30.27 -11.54 -20.80
CA VAL A 160 29.96 -11.45 -19.37
C VAL A 160 31.27 -11.20 -18.63
N TYR A 161 31.23 -10.25 -17.70
CA TYR A 161 32.37 -9.86 -16.88
C TYR A 161 32.09 -10.28 -15.44
N ASP A 162 32.86 -11.22 -14.93
CA ASP A 162 32.78 -11.72 -13.56
C ASP A 162 33.92 -11.14 -12.72
N PRO A 163 33.70 -10.85 -11.44
CA PRO A 163 34.77 -10.40 -10.58
C PRO A 163 35.82 -11.50 -10.41
N LEU A 164 37.09 -11.12 -10.46
CA LEU A 164 38.20 -12.05 -10.24
C LEU A 164 38.23 -12.46 -8.76
N ASP A 165 38.11 -13.76 -8.48
CA ASP A 165 38.35 -14.33 -7.15
C ASP A 165 39.79 -14.06 -6.73
N ARG A 166 40.04 -13.00 -5.96
CA ARG A 166 41.33 -12.80 -5.27
C ARG A 166 41.14 -12.87 -3.76
N VAL A 167 41.91 -13.79 -3.17
CA VAL A 167 42.18 -13.94 -1.74
C VAL A 167 42.39 -12.55 -1.10
N PRO A 168 41.82 -12.29 0.10
CA PRO A 168 42.06 -11.04 0.82
C PRO A 168 43.57 -10.85 1.01
N GLN A 169 44.15 -9.80 0.44
CA GLN A 169 45.50 -9.40 0.83
C GLN A 169 45.42 -8.83 2.25
N PRO A 170 46.20 -9.33 3.22
CA PRO A 170 46.21 -8.76 4.56
C PRO A 170 46.72 -7.32 4.46
N GLY A 171 45.83 -6.36 4.73
CA GLY A 171 46.12 -4.92 4.69
C GLY A 171 45.21 -4.10 3.77
N ASN A 172 44.48 -4.72 2.85
CA ASN A 172 43.62 -4.00 1.91
C ASN A 172 42.13 -4.08 2.33
N ARG A 173 41.60 -3.02 2.94
CA ARG A 173 40.16 -2.89 3.29
C ARG A 173 39.28 -2.53 2.07
N GLY A 174 39.57 -3.11 0.90
CA GLY A 174 38.79 -2.92 -0.32
C GLY A 174 38.17 -4.24 -0.75
N ARG A 175 36.90 -4.47 -0.40
CA ARG A 175 36.11 -5.60 -0.93
C ARG A 175 36.02 -5.45 -2.45
N LEU A 176 36.48 -6.46 -3.20
CA LEU A 176 36.31 -6.59 -4.65
C LEU A 176 34.81 -6.59 -5.03
N PRO A 177 34.44 -6.24 -6.27
CA PRO A 177 33.05 -6.21 -6.68
C PRO A 177 32.41 -7.60 -6.55
N SER A 178 31.25 -7.71 -5.90
CA SER A 178 30.51 -8.98 -5.78
C SER A 178 29.45 -9.16 -6.88
N TYR A 179 29.63 -8.49 -8.02
CA TYR A 179 28.62 -8.39 -9.06
C TYR A 179 29.19 -8.66 -10.45
N SER A 180 28.53 -9.53 -11.20
CA SER A 180 28.75 -9.77 -12.62
C SER A 180 28.07 -8.70 -13.46
N LEU A 181 28.63 -8.39 -14.63
CA LEU A 181 28.12 -7.38 -15.56
C LEU A 181 27.91 -7.93 -16.97
N ALA A 182 26.91 -7.42 -17.67
CA ALA A 182 26.79 -7.54 -19.12
C ALA A 182 26.17 -6.30 -19.76
N SER A 183 26.53 -6.08 -21.03
CA SER A 183 26.02 -5.00 -21.87
C SER A 183 25.07 -5.62 -22.90
N LEU A 184 23.79 -5.27 -22.83
CA LEU A 184 22.71 -5.95 -23.55
C LEU A 184 21.92 -5.01 -24.46
N TRP A 185 21.50 -5.52 -25.62
CA TRP A 185 20.74 -4.77 -26.61
C TRP A 185 19.36 -5.40 -26.80
N VAL A 186 18.32 -4.56 -26.76
CA VAL A 186 16.96 -4.99 -27.02
C VAL A 186 16.30 -4.01 -27.99
N GLY A 187 16.11 -4.47 -29.23
CA GLY A 187 15.75 -3.58 -30.33
C GLY A 187 16.79 -2.46 -30.47
N GLN A 188 16.36 -1.21 -30.32
CA GLN A 188 17.23 -0.03 -30.36
C GLN A 188 17.74 0.43 -28.97
N ASN A 189 17.28 -0.22 -27.90
CA ASN A 189 17.61 0.16 -26.53
C ASN A 189 18.83 -0.58 -26.02
N HIS A 190 19.69 0.13 -25.30
CA HIS A 190 20.94 -0.38 -24.74
C HIS A 190 20.86 -0.38 -23.21
N PHE A 191 21.33 -1.45 -22.58
CA PHE A 191 21.28 -1.63 -21.13
C PHE A 191 22.62 -2.11 -20.58
N LEU A 192 22.99 -1.59 -19.41
CA LEU A 192 23.97 -2.21 -18.53
C LEU A 192 23.21 -3.05 -17.49
N VAL A 193 23.57 -4.32 -17.37
CA VAL A 193 22.97 -5.26 -16.42
C VAL A 193 24.01 -5.66 -15.40
N LEU A 194 23.65 -5.59 -14.12
CA LEU A 194 24.46 -6.01 -12.98
C LEU A 194 23.70 -7.08 -12.21
N ALA A 195 24.38 -8.13 -11.76
CA ALA A 195 23.77 -9.15 -10.92
C ALA A 195 24.76 -9.69 -9.89
N ASN A 196 24.27 -10.14 -8.74
CA ASN A 196 25.13 -10.68 -7.67
C ASN A 196 25.84 -12.00 -8.02
N HIS A 197 25.48 -12.64 -9.14
CA HIS A 197 26.24 -13.74 -9.73
C HIS A 197 25.94 -13.93 -11.23
N SER A 198 26.85 -14.57 -11.95
CA SER A 198 26.85 -14.67 -13.42
C SER A 198 25.68 -15.48 -13.98
N SER A 199 25.19 -16.48 -13.25
CA SER A 199 24.03 -17.25 -13.71
C SER A 199 22.71 -16.45 -13.76
N LEU A 200 22.59 -15.33 -13.03
CA LEU A 200 21.45 -14.41 -13.25
C LEU A 200 21.61 -13.63 -14.55
N ILE A 201 22.84 -13.22 -14.88
CA ILE A 201 23.14 -12.60 -16.18
C ILE A 201 22.78 -13.56 -17.32
N HIS A 202 23.06 -14.85 -17.17
CA HIS A 202 22.65 -15.88 -18.15
C HIS A 202 21.13 -15.92 -18.32
N GLN A 203 20.34 -15.93 -17.24
CA GLN A 203 18.87 -15.89 -17.31
C GLN A 203 18.35 -14.65 -18.05
N VAL A 204 18.98 -13.50 -17.82
CA VAL A 204 18.63 -12.24 -18.51
C VAL A 204 18.96 -12.33 -20.00
N ILE A 205 20.13 -12.88 -20.35
CA ILE A 205 20.54 -13.11 -21.75
C ILE A 205 19.58 -14.08 -22.45
N ASP A 206 19.20 -15.18 -21.81
CA ASP A 206 18.25 -16.15 -22.38
C ASP A 206 16.88 -15.50 -22.62
N THR A 207 16.44 -14.62 -21.72
CA THR A 207 15.23 -13.82 -21.89
C THR A 207 15.31 -12.92 -23.12
N GLN A 208 16.45 -12.27 -23.36
CA GLN A 208 16.68 -11.47 -24.57
C GLN A 208 16.60 -12.32 -25.86
N LEU A 209 17.06 -13.56 -25.82
CA LEU A 209 17.17 -14.45 -26.99
C LEU A 209 15.86 -15.19 -27.35
N GLY A 210 14.74 -14.82 -26.73
CA GLY A 210 13.41 -15.30 -27.11
C GLY A 210 12.70 -16.14 -26.05
N VAL A 211 13.26 -16.30 -24.85
CA VAL A 211 12.48 -16.81 -23.71
C VAL A 211 11.40 -15.79 -23.32
N THR A 212 10.23 -16.27 -22.88
CA THR A 212 9.12 -15.44 -22.42
C THR A 212 9.57 -14.45 -21.34
N SER A 213 9.44 -13.14 -21.59
CA SER A 213 9.78 -12.06 -20.66
C SER A 213 8.54 -11.49 -19.96
N LEU A 214 8.72 -10.65 -18.92
CA LEU A 214 7.62 -9.88 -18.34
C LEU A 214 6.85 -9.09 -19.41
N HIS A 215 7.56 -8.44 -20.33
CA HIS A 215 6.98 -7.67 -21.44
C HIS A 215 6.02 -8.48 -22.31
N SER A 216 6.31 -9.77 -22.52
CA SER A 216 5.50 -10.64 -23.39
C SER A 216 4.13 -11.03 -22.82
N ARG A 217 3.83 -10.69 -21.55
CA ARG A 217 2.56 -11.04 -20.89
C ARG A 217 1.45 -10.06 -21.28
N PRO A 218 0.34 -10.52 -21.91
CA PRO A 218 -0.74 -9.62 -22.35
C PRO A 218 -1.38 -8.81 -21.21
N ALA A 219 -1.63 -9.44 -20.06
CA ALA A 219 -2.21 -8.75 -18.90
C ALA A 219 -1.27 -7.68 -18.32
N TYR A 220 0.05 -7.91 -18.37
CA TYR A 220 1.04 -6.90 -18.00
C TYR A 220 1.02 -5.73 -18.99
N GLN A 221 1.04 -6.00 -20.29
CA GLN A 221 0.96 -4.98 -21.35
C GLN A 221 -0.28 -4.08 -21.22
N GLN A 222 -1.44 -4.68 -20.98
CA GLN A 222 -2.67 -3.94 -20.73
C GLN A 222 -2.55 -3.07 -19.46
N SER A 223 -2.03 -3.63 -18.37
CA SER A 223 -1.93 -2.95 -17.07
C SER A 223 -0.93 -1.79 -17.09
N ILE A 224 0.25 -1.97 -17.70
CA ILE A 224 1.27 -0.93 -17.80
C ILE A 224 0.82 0.21 -18.71
N GLY A 225 0.10 -0.08 -19.79
CA GLY A 225 -0.51 0.94 -20.65
C GLY A 225 -1.51 1.82 -19.89
N GLN A 226 -2.41 1.22 -19.10
CA GLN A 226 -3.35 1.96 -18.26
C GLN A 226 -2.67 2.76 -17.15
N LEU A 227 -1.63 2.19 -16.53
CA LEU A 227 -0.86 2.89 -15.51
C LEU A 227 -0.20 4.14 -16.08
N ASN A 228 0.49 4.01 -17.22
CA ASN A 228 1.22 5.11 -17.86
C ASN A 228 0.30 6.17 -18.46
N HIS A 229 -0.94 5.83 -18.81
CA HIS A 229 -1.95 6.82 -19.14
C HIS A 229 -2.31 7.70 -17.93
N SER A 230 -2.37 7.12 -16.73
CA SER A 230 -2.68 7.85 -15.49
C SER A 230 -1.48 8.59 -14.92
N TYR A 231 -0.30 7.96 -14.94
CA TYR A 231 0.97 8.49 -14.48
C TYR A 231 2.00 8.44 -15.61
N PRO A 232 2.07 9.48 -16.48
CA PRO A 232 3.00 9.50 -17.61
C PRO A 232 4.47 9.56 -17.20
N GLU A 233 4.78 10.15 -16.04
CA GLU A 233 6.14 10.25 -15.49
C GLU A 233 6.17 9.77 -14.03
N PRO A 234 5.93 8.47 -13.78
CA PRO A 234 5.84 7.96 -12.42
C PRO A 234 7.19 8.09 -11.71
N PHE A 235 7.14 8.39 -10.42
CA PHE A 235 8.30 8.35 -9.54
C PHE A 235 8.86 6.94 -9.40
N ALA A 236 7.96 5.97 -9.25
CA ALA A 236 8.33 4.56 -9.19
C ALA A 236 7.22 3.67 -9.74
N GLN A 237 7.61 2.49 -10.21
CA GLN A 237 6.73 1.42 -10.65
C GLN A 237 7.16 0.11 -9.99
N VAL A 238 6.20 -0.70 -9.56
CA VAL A 238 6.45 -1.98 -8.91
C VAL A 238 5.58 -3.04 -9.55
N TYR A 239 6.17 -4.10 -10.08
CA TYR A 239 5.46 -5.31 -10.48
C TYR A 239 5.71 -6.42 -9.47
N LEU A 240 4.67 -7.15 -9.08
CA LEU A 240 4.73 -8.31 -8.20
C LEU A 240 4.10 -9.52 -8.88
N ASN A 241 4.81 -10.65 -8.85
CA ASN A 241 4.32 -11.96 -9.24
C ASN A 241 3.68 -12.63 -8.02
N ILE A 242 2.37 -12.42 -7.87
CA ILE A 242 1.64 -12.78 -6.64
C ILE A 242 1.69 -14.29 -6.33
N PRO A 243 1.49 -15.21 -7.29
CA PRO A 243 1.59 -16.65 -7.01
C PRO A 243 3.00 -17.06 -6.58
N ALA A 244 4.04 -16.53 -7.23
CA ALA A 244 5.43 -16.88 -6.88
C ALA A 244 5.80 -16.37 -5.47
N LEU A 245 5.42 -15.13 -5.14
CA LEU A 245 5.59 -14.58 -3.79
C LEU A 245 4.79 -15.36 -2.75
N ALA A 246 3.54 -15.72 -3.04
CA ALA A 246 2.70 -16.49 -2.13
C ALA A 246 3.30 -17.86 -1.81
N LEU A 247 3.92 -18.54 -2.79
CA LEU A 247 4.63 -19.81 -2.56
C LEU A 247 5.80 -19.65 -1.59
N ILE A 248 6.60 -18.59 -1.75
CA ILE A 248 7.77 -18.39 -0.89
C ILE A 248 7.31 -17.99 0.51
N LEU A 249 6.43 -17.01 0.63
CA LEU A 249 5.87 -16.61 1.92
C LEU A 249 5.18 -17.78 2.64
N ALA A 250 4.47 -18.63 1.90
CA ALA A 250 3.86 -19.83 2.46
C ALA A 250 4.87 -20.79 3.10
N ARG A 251 6.04 -20.95 2.48
CA ARG A 251 7.12 -21.81 3.00
C ARG A 251 7.85 -21.16 4.17
N GLU A 252 8.29 -19.91 4.01
CA GLU A 252 9.07 -19.18 5.01
C GLU A 252 8.28 -18.93 6.29
N MET A 253 6.99 -18.61 6.17
CA MET A 253 6.11 -18.35 7.32
C MET A 253 5.43 -19.60 7.85
N GLY A 254 5.70 -20.79 7.29
CA GLY A 254 5.06 -22.05 7.72
C GLY A 254 3.53 -22.03 7.62
N LEU A 255 2.96 -21.28 6.65
CA LEU A 255 1.51 -21.12 6.49
C LEU A 255 0.78 -22.41 6.11
N TYR A 256 1.53 -23.42 5.67
CA TYR A 256 1.04 -24.72 5.24
C TYR A 256 1.88 -25.82 5.91
N PRO A 257 1.23 -26.84 6.51
CA PRO A 257 1.91 -28.06 6.95
C PRO A 257 2.70 -28.71 5.80
N PRO A 258 3.83 -29.38 6.09
CA PRO A 258 4.54 -30.17 5.10
C PRO A 258 3.61 -31.18 4.41
N GLY A 259 3.56 -31.14 3.07
CA GLY A 259 2.73 -32.04 2.26
C GLY A 259 1.31 -31.54 1.94
N GLU A 260 0.82 -30.46 2.56
CA GLU A 260 -0.46 -29.85 2.15
C GLU A 260 -0.30 -29.09 0.82
N ARG A 261 -1.29 -29.22 -0.08
CA ARG A 261 -1.30 -28.48 -1.34
C ARG A 261 -1.51 -26.98 -1.06
N ILE A 262 -0.58 -26.14 -1.54
CA ILE A 262 -0.70 -24.68 -1.41
C ILE A 262 -1.74 -24.17 -2.41
N ASN A 263 -2.85 -23.63 -1.88
CA ASN A 263 -3.85 -22.95 -2.70
C ASN A 263 -3.37 -21.54 -3.02
N LEU A 264 -2.97 -21.33 -4.28
CA LEU A 264 -2.43 -20.05 -4.71
C LEU A 264 -3.52 -19.00 -4.93
N PRO A 265 -3.21 -17.72 -4.68
CA PRO A 265 -4.11 -16.62 -5.02
C PRO A 265 -4.51 -16.67 -6.50
N GLN A 266 -5.77 -16.32 -6.79
CA GLN A 266 -6.25 -16.17 -8.17
C GLN A 266 -5.63 -14.95 -8.86
N THR A 267 -5.19 -13.96 -8.08
CA THR A 267 -4.42 -12.83 -8.58
C THR A 267 -3.09 -13.31 -9.11
N GLU A 268 -2.85 -13.11 -10.41
CA GLU A 268 -1.63 -13.53 -11.10
C GLU A 268 -0.54 -12.47 -10.99
N GLY A 269 -0.92 -11.19 -11.05
CA GLY A 269 0.03 -10.10 -10.92
C GLY A 269 -0.59 -8.83 -10.34
N LEU A 270 0.29 -7.99 -9.79
CA LEU A 270 -0.02 -6.65 -9.33
C LEU A 270 1.02 -5.69 -9.89
N LEU A 271 0.57 -4.62 -10.51
CA LEU A 271 1.39 -3.50 -10.92
C LEU A 271 1.00 -2.27 -10.10
N LEU A 272 1.96 -1.59 -9.50
CA LEU A 272 1.78 -0.35 -8.77
C LEU A 272 2.58 0.75 -9.46
N GLY A 273 2.04 1.95 -9.52
CA GLY A 273 2.76 3.17 -9.85
C GLY A 273 2.60 4.19 -8.73
N LEU A 274 3.68 4.92 -8.49
CA LEU A 274 3.75 6.01 -7.53
C LEU A 274 4.04 7.29 -8.27
N ASN A 275 3.30 8.35 -7.97
CA ASN A 275 3.47 9.66 -8.56
C ASN A 275 3.56 10.73 -7.46
N LEU A 276 4.48 11.68 -7.63
CA LEU A 276 4.60 12.80 -6.69
C LEU A 276 3.58 13.88 -7.05
N MET A 277 2.73 14.22 -6.09
CA MET A 277 1.71 15.25 -6.21
C MET A 277 2.11 16.48 -5.37
N PRO A 278 1.55 17.68 -5.63
CA PRO A 278 1.89 18.88 -4.87
C PRO A 278 1.64 18.77 -3.36
N ASP A 279 0.67 17.95 -2.96
CA ASP A 279 0.15 17.77 -1.61
C ASP A 279 0.33 16.35 -1.07
N GLY A 280 1.05 15.47 -1.79
CA GLY A 280 1.19 14.09 -1.37
C GLY A 280 1.82 13.14 -2.39
N VAL A 281 1.60 11.84 -2.16
CA VAL A 281 2.01 10.76 -3.05
C VAL A 281 0.78 10.03 -3.56
N GLY A 282 0.55 10.11 -4.87
CA GLY A 282 -0.49 9.37 -5.56
C GLY A 282 -0.04 7.93 -5.81
N ILE A 283 -0.93 6.98 -5.58
CA ILE A 283 -0.71 5.54 -5.75
C ILE A 283 -1.78 5.02 -6.70
N LYS A 284 -1.36 4.28 -7.73
CA LYS A 284 -2.28 3.57 -8.61
C LYS A 284 -1.83 2.13 -8.76
N GLY A 285 -2.73 1.20 -8.50
CA GLY A 285 -2.50 -0.22 -8.60
C GLY A 285 -3.43 -0.85 -9.62
N LEU A 286 -2.93 -1.85 -10.33
CA LEU A 286 -3.70 -2.70 -11.23
C LEU A 286 -3.34 -4.14 -10.92
N SER A 287 -4.30 -4.93 -10.47
CA SER A 287 -4.14 -6.38 -10.35
C SER A 287 -4.97 -7.10 -11.39
N TRP A 288 -4.51 -8.29 -11.79
CA TRP A 288 -5.25 -9.15 -12.68
C TRP A 288 -5.36 -10.59 -12.18
N LEU A 289 -6.45 -11.24 -12.55
CA LEU A 289 -6.76 -12.62 -12.19
C LEU A 289 -6.35 -13.58 -13.30
N LYS A 290 -5.93 -14.78 -12.92
CA LYS A 290 -5.64 -15.89 -13.84
C LYS A 290 -6.89 -16.35 -14.61
N GLN A 291 -8.05 -16.27 -13.98
CA GLN A 291 -9.35 -16.63 -14.56
C GLN A 291 -10.36 -15.50 -14.31
N PRO A 292 -11.27 -15.23 -15.26
CA PRO A 292 -12.31 -14.24 -15.06
C PRO A 292 -13.21 -14.62 -13.90
N GLN A 293 -13.64 -13.62 -13.14
CA GLN A 293 -14.61 -13.79 -12.07
C GLN A 293 -15.98 -14.20 -12.67
N LYS A 294 -16.52 -15.34 -12.21
CA LYS A 294 -17.76 -15.93 -12.73
C LYS A 294 -18.99 -15.04 -12.54
N ASP A 295 -19.09 -14.33 -11.42
CA ASP A 295 -20.28 -13.53 -11.06
C ASP A 295 -20.05 -12.02 -11.26
N TRP A 296 -19.19 -11.63 -12.19
CA TRP A 296 -18.99 -10.21 -12.50
C TRP A 296 -20.09 -9.70 -13.43
N SER A 297 -20.71 -8.57 -13.06
CA SER A 297 -21.59 -7.80 -13.94
C SER A 297 -21.18 -6.33 -13.87
N PRO A 298 -21.11 -5.61 -15.01
CA PRO A 298 -20.98 -4.16 -15.00
C PRO A 298 -22.11 -3.55 -14.16
N GLY A 299 -21.80 -2.63 -13.25
CA GLY A 299 -22.79 -1.94 -12.42
C GLY A 299 -23.23 -2.65 -11.13
N ASN A 300 -22.82 -3.91 -10.88
CA ASN A 300 -22.99 -4.50 -9.56
C ASN A 300 -22.05 -3.82 -8.57
N SER A 301 -22.63 -3.23 -7.51
CA SER A 301 -21.93 -2.83 -6.29
C SER A 301 -20.98 -1.62 -6.45
N THR A 302 -21.48 -0.49 -6.92
CA THR A 302 -20.86 0.82 -6.69
C THR A 302 -21.26 1.34 -5.30
N VAL A 303 -20.32 1.86 -4.49
CA VAL A 303 -20.66 2.42 -3.17
C VAL A 303 -21.63 3.58 -3.35
N GLY A 304 -22.76 3.53 -2.66
CA GLY A 304 -23.77 4.58 -2.66
C GLY A 304 -23.41 5.77 -1.78
N THR A 305 -24.44 6.46 -1.31
CA THR A 305 -24.32 7.76 -0.64
C THR A 305 -24.28 7.66 0.88
N ILE A 306 -24.22 6.46 1.49
CA ILE A 306 -24.35 6.31 2.95
C ILE A 306 -23.26 7.12 3.69
N ALA A 307 -22.04 7.12 3.15
CA ALA A 307 -20.89 7.83 3.71
C ALA A 307 -21.05 9.36 3.62
N THR A 308 -21.88 9.89 2.71
CA THR A 308 -22.16 11.34 2.61
C THR A 308 -22.96 11.89 3.79
N ARG A 309 -23.52 11.01 4.63
CA ARG A 309 -24.20 11.37 5.88
C ARG A 309 -23.25 11.55 7.05
N LEU A 310 -21.98 11.15 6.91
CA LEU A 310 -21.00 11.30 7.99
C LEU A 310 -20.52 12.77 8.09
N PRO A 311 -20.29 13.28 9.31
CA PRO A 311 -19.78 14.63 9.51
C PRO A 311 -18.42 14.89 8.85
N ALA A 312 -18.10 16.14 8.54
CA ALA A 312 -16.85 16.51 7.87
C ALA A 312 -15.58 16.24 8.69
N ASN A 313 -15.70 16.17 10.01
CA ASN A 313 -14.60 15.87 10.93
C ASN A 313 -14.41 14.36 11.19
N THR A 314 -14.98 13.50 10.34
CA THR A 314 -14.79 12.03 10.40
C THR A 314 -13.31 11.69 10.31
N LEU A 315 -12.79 10.94 11.29
CA LEU A 315 -11.36 10.61 11.40
C LEU A 315 -10.99 9.34 10.62
N PHE A 316 -11.94 8.43 10.51
CA PHE A 316 -11.77 7.17 9.79
C PHE A 316 -13.08 6.83 9.12
N MET A 317 -13.00 6.32 7.89
CA MET A 317 -14.16 5.77 7.18
C MET A 317 -13.71 4.61 6.32
N PHE A 318 -14.39 3.49 6.43
CA PHE A 318 -14.28 2.34 5.54
C PHE A 318 -15.69 1.96 5.06
N ARG A 319 -15.90 1.97 3.74
CA ARG A 319 -17.19 1.65 3.13
C ARG A 319 -17.03 0.62 2.02
N GLY A 320 -18.05 -0.19 1.81
CA GLY A 320 -18.09 -1.16 0.73
C GLY A 320 -19.51 -1.47 0.28
N SER A 321 -19.63 -2.10 -0.87
CA SER A 321 -20.90 -2.34 -1.58
C SER A 321 -21.32 -3.81 -1.63
N ASN A 322 -20.58 -4.71 -0.96
CA ASN A 322 -20.96 -6.11 -0.77
C ASN A 322 -20.27 -6.70 0.47
N PHE A 323 -20.90 -6.59 1.65
CA PHE A 323 -20.33 -7.07 2.91
C PHE A 323 -20.07 -8.58 2.91
N THR A 324 -21.02 -9.39 2.43
CA THR A 324 -20.89 -10.86 2.42
C THR A 324 -19.65 -11.30 1.66
N ARG A 325 -19.42 -10.72 0.48
CA ARG A 325 -18.23 -11.02 -0.32
C ARG A 325 -16.94 -10.56 0.37
N LEU A 326 -16.95 -9.39 0.99
CA LEU A 326 -15.80 -8.91 1.77
C LEU A 326 -15.48 -9.88 2.92
N TRP A 327 -16.50 -10.29 3.68
CA TRP A 327 -16.34 -11.25 4.77
C TRP A 327 -15.80 -12.58 4.28
N GLN A 328 -16.30 -13.12 3.17
CA GLN A 328 -15.77 -14.37 2.59
C GLN A 328 -14.29 -14.25 2.19
N LEU A 329 -13.88 -13.11 1.60
CA LEU A 329 -12.47 -12.87 1.27
C LEU A 329 -11.59 -12.80 2.52
N TYR A 330 -12.09 -12.13 3.56
CA TYR A 330 -11.40 -12.04 4.85
C TYR A 330 -11.32 -13.41 5.55
N ALA A 331 -12.42 -14.13 5.66
CA ALA A 331 -12.54 -15.41 6.35
C ALA A 331 -11.69 -16.52 5.71
N ASN A 332 -11.55 -16.50 4.39
CA ASN A 332 -10.74 -17.48 3.66
C ASN A 332 -9.24 -17.13 3.61
N SER A 333 -8.84 -15.95 4.10
CA SER A 333 -7.46 -15.50 4.03
C SER A 333 -6.60 -16.09 5.15
N ARG A 334 -5.58 -16.85 4.74
CA ARG A 334 -4.64 -17.46 5.70
C ARG A 334 -3.68 -16.43 6.33
N ILE A 335 -3.42 -15.29 5.68
CA ILE A 335 -2.50 -14.28 6.23
C ILE A 335 -3.05 -13.65 7.51
N PHE A 336 -4.38 -13.47 7.59
CA PHE A 336 -5.03 -12.92 8.78
C PHE A 336 -5.01 -13.90 9.96
N ARG A 337 -4.81 -15.20 9.72
CA ARG A 337 -4.59 -16.18 10.82
C ARG A 337 -3.29 -15.93 11.58
N LEU A 338 -2.27 -15.37 10.94
CA LEU A 338 -1.01 -15.01 11.61
C LEU A 338 -1.16 -13.76 12.49
N LEU A 339 -2.07 -12.86 12.12
CA LEU A 339 -2.33 -11.63 12.83
C LEU A 339 -3.30 -11.88 13.97
N GLY A 340 -2.95 -12.75 14.93
CA GLY A 340 -3.86 -13.48 15.83
C GLY A 340 -5.00 -12.74 16.55
N TRP A 341 -5.11 -11.42 16.53
CA TRP A 341 -6.30 -10.65 16.95
C TRP A 341 -7.30 -10.38 15.80
N LEU A 342 -6.82 -10.33 14.55
CA LEU A 342 -7.57 -10.32 13.29
C LEU A 342 -7.77 -11.73 12.72
N GLU A 343 -7.73 -12.77 13.53
CA GLU A 343 -8.04 -14.10 13.01
C GLU A 343 -9.56 -14.20 12.76
N PRO A 344 -10.02 -14.56 11.54
CA PRO A 344 -11.44 -14.56 11.23
C PRO A 344 -12.28 -15.45 12.16
N ARG A 345 -11.75 -16.62 12.55
CA ARG A 345 -12.42 -17.53 13.50
C ARG A 345 -12.63 -16.90 14.87
N LYS A 346 -11.65 -16.13 15.35
CA LYS A 346 -11.78 -15.44 16.64
C LYS A 346 -12.80 -14.31 16.57
N ILE A 347 -12.83 -13.54 15.47
CA ILE A 347 -13.86 -12.51 15.28
C ILE A 347 -15.24 -13.14 15.25
N HIS A 348 -15.40 -14.22 14.47
CA HIS A 348 -16.64 -14.99 14.39
C HIS A 348 -17.07 -15.49 15.79
N GLN A 349 -16.20 -16.18 16.51
CA GLN A 349 -16.44 -16.66 17.88
C GLN A 349 -16.73 -15.52 18.87
N THR A 350 -16.05 -14.37 18.74
CA THR A 350 -16.27 -13.21 19.61
C THR A 350 -17.66 -12.65 19.40
N ILE A 351 -18.09 -12.51 18.15
CA ILE A 351 -19.42 -12.01 17.82
C ILE A 351 -20.49 -13.01 18.26
N GLU A 352 -20.30 -14.31 18.02
CA GLU A 352 -21.22 -15.35 18.49
C GLU A 352 -21.31 -15.39 20.01
N THR A 353 -20.18 -15.28 20.71
CA THR A 353 -20.15 -15.27 22.18
C THR A 353 -20.82 -14.03 22.74
N PHE A 354 -20.63 -12.87 22.08
CA PHE A 354 -21.15 -11.60 22.54
C PHE A 354 -22.64 -11.42 22.24
N LEU A 355 -23.07 -11.77 21.02
CA LEU A 355 -24.46 -11.57 20.57
C LEU A 355 -25.34 -12.80 20.74
N GLY A 356 -24.76 -13.99 20.97
CA GLY A 356 -25.50 -15.26 20.96
C GLY A 356 -26.09 -15.58 19.58
N MET A 357 -25.49 -15.05 18.51
CA MET A 357 -26.01 -15.11 17.13
C MET A 357 -24.88 -15.34 16.14
N SER A 358 -25.17 -16.14 15.12
CA SER A 358 -24.25 -16.39 13.99
C SER A 358 -24.29 -15.22 13.01
N LEU A 359 -23.11 -14.79 12.54
CA LEU A 359 -23.00 -13.76 11.50
C LEU A 359 -23.70 -14.20 10.22
N GLU A 360 -23.39 -15.41 9.76
CA GLU A 360 -23.86 -15.96 8.49
C GLU A 360 -25.36 -16.23 8.50
N GLU A 361 -25.89 -16.76 9.61
CA GLU A 361 -27.30 -17.13 9.70
C GLU A 361 -28.21 -15.99 10.15
N ASN A 362 -27.71 -15.03 10.95
CA ASN A 362 -28.55 -14.00 11.56
C ASN A 362 -28.25 -12.58 11.08
N LEU A 363 -27.00 -12.26 10.71
CA LEU A 363 -26.63 -10.90 10.31
C LEU A 363 -26.59 -10.73 8.78
N PHE A 364 -26.07 -11.70 8.03
CA PHE A 364 -25.92 -11.55 6.57
C PHE A 364 -27.22 -11.55 5.78
N PRO A 365 -28.28 -12.32 6.13
CA PRO A 365 -29.46 -12.42 5.27
C PRO A 365 -30.18 -11.10 5.01
N TRP A 366 -30.07 -10.13 5.93
CA TRP A 366 -30.71 -8.82 5.80
C TRP A 366 -29.75 -7.72 5.36
N LEU A 367 -28.42 -7.96 5.32
CA LEU A 367 -27.45 -7.00 4.78
C LEU A 367 -27.47 -7.06 3.25
N GLN A 368 -27.80 -5.94 2.60
CA GLN A 368 -28.05 -5.95 1.16
C GLN A 368 -26.77 -5.83 0.36
N ASP A 369 -26.16 -4.65 0.46
CA ASP A 369 -25.13 -4.17 -0.46
C ASP A 369 -24.15 -3.26 0.30
N GLU A 370 -24.60 -2.06 0.66
CA GLU A 370 -23.75 -0.99 1.17
C GLU A 370 -23.59 -1.01 2.69
N PHE A 371 -22.36 -0.92 3.16
CA PHE A 371 -22.05 -0.71 4.57
C PHE A 371 -20.96 0.36 4.73
N CYS A 372 -20.91 0.97 5.89
CA CYS A 372 -19.94 1.98 6.27
C CYS A 372 -19.57 1.83 7.74
N LEU A 373 -18.28 1.81 8.02
CA LEU A 373 -17.67 1.87 9.33
C LEU A 373 -16.93 3.19 9.45
N ALA A 374 -17.14 3.96 10.51
CA ALA A 374 -16.48 5.24 10.70
C ALA A 374 -16.11 5.52 12.15
N ILE A 375 -15.11 6.36 12.36
CA ILE A 375 -14.81 6.96 13.67
C ILE A 375 -15.13 8.45 13.57
N VAL A 376 -16.10 8.89 14.34
CA VAL A 376 -16.59 10.27 14.35
C VAL A 376 -16.29 10.89 15.72
N PRO A 377 -15.52 11.98 15.78
CA PRO A 377 -15.26 12.67 17.04
C PRO A 377 -16.48 13.47 17.45
N ASN A 378 -16.76 13.50 18.75
CA ASN A 378 -17.83 14.33 19.29
C ASN A 378 -17.33 15.78 19.42
N SER A 379 -17.79 16.64 18.51
CA SER A 379 -17.45 18.06 18.49
C SER A 379 -18.08 18.86 19.64
N GLN A 380 -18.98 18.29 20.44
CA GLN A 380 -19.67 18.97 21.54
C GLN A 380 -19.00 18.80 22.92
N ILE A 381 -17.91 18.04 23.02
CA ILE A 381 -17.14 17.91 24.28
C ILE A 381 -16.28 19.18 24.56
N GLY A 382 -16.33 20.18 23.67
CA GLY A 382 -15.82 21.53 23.92
C GLY A 382 -16.94 22.54 24.17
N LYS A 383 -17.02 23.05 25.41
CA LYS A 383 -17.79 24.23 25.88
C LYS A 383 -19.33 24.08 26.00
N GLY A 384 -19.78 23.61 27.16
CA GLY A 384 -20.99 24.15 27.82
C GLY A 384 -22.35 23.54 27.49
N SER A 385 -22.44 22.32 26.93
CA SER A 385 -23.75 21.65 26.81
C SER A 385 -24.18 21.01 28.15
N PRO A 386 -25.46 21.10 28.56
CA PRO A 386 -25.95 20.49 29.81
C PRO A 386 -25.75 18.96 29.88
N GLU A 387 -25.54 18.30 28.73
CA GLU A 387 -25.27 16.87 28.64
C GLU A 387 -23.80 16.50 28.92
N SER A 388 -22.90 17.50 29.00
CA SER A 388 -21.45 17.28 29.23
C SER A 388 -21.08 17.01 30.69
N SER A 389 -22.03 17.11 31.64
CA SER A 389 -21.77 17.03 33.08
C SER A 389 -21.77 15.61 33.65
N HIS A 390 -22.18 14.60 32.88
CA HIS A 390 -22.36 13.22 33.37
C HIS A 390 -21.63 12.13 32.55
N PHE A 391 -20.76 12.51 31.60
CA PHE A 391 -20.01 11.54 30.79
C PHE A 391 -18.50 11.70 31.01
N SER A 392 -17.97 10.99 31.99
CA SER A 392 -16.52 10.85 32.23
C SER A 392 -15.99 9.67 31.40
N SER A 393 -16.01 9.76 30.08
CA SER A 393 -15.35 8.77 29.24
C SER A 393 -13.99 9.29 28.79
N PRO A 394 -12.92 8.48 28.86
CA PRO A 394 -11.64 8.84 28.23
C PRO A 394 -11.75 8.89 26.69
N PHE A 395 -12.88 8.48 26.11
CA PHE A 395 -13.13 8.49 24.67
C PHE A 395 -14.04 9.66 24.27
N SER A 396 -13.50 10.58 23.46
CA SER A 396 -14.27 11.70 22.89
C SER A 396 -14.72 11.42 21.44
N ALA A 397 -14.65 10.17 20.99
CA ALA A 397 -15.12 9.71 19.68
C ALA A 397 -16.08 8.53 19.79
N SER A 398 -16.74 8.25 18.67
CA SER A 398 -17.72 7.18 18.54
C SER A 398 -17.46 6.36 17.28
N LEU A 399 -17.54 5.04 17.42
CA LEU A 399 -17.51 4.10 16.31
C LEU A 399 -18.92 4.03 15.72
N VAL A 400 -19.07 4.36 14.44
CA VAL A 400 -20.34 4.38 13.71
C VAL A 400 -20.36 3.27 12.68
N LEU A 401 -21.38 2.43 12.73
CA LEU A 401 -21.72 1.41 11.76
C LEU A 401 -23.01 1.83 11.08
N MET A 402 -23.01 1.90 9.75
CA MET A 402 -24.21 2.10 8.95
C MET A 402 -24.32 1.00 7.91
N ALA A 403 -25.51 0.48 7.67
CA ALA A 403 -25.73 -0.57 6.67
C ALA A 403 -27.09 -0.42 5.99
N LYS A 404 -27.10 -0.65 4.67
CA LYS A 404 -28.33 -0.83 3.91
C LYS A 404 -28.86 -2.24 4.07
N VAL A 405 -30.17 -2.33 4.27
CA VAL A 405 -30.87 -3.57 4.58
C VAL A 405 -31.83 -3.98 3.47
N ARG A 406 -31.93 -5.29 3.20
CA ARG A 406 -32.88 -5.89 2.25
C ARG A 406 -34.31 -5.81 2.74
N SER A 407 -34.47 -5.98 4.05
CA SER A 407 -35.76 -6.06 4.71
C SER A 407 -35.63 -5.44 6.10
N ARG A 408 -36.27 -4.29 6.29
CA ARG A 408 -36.37 -3.62 7.57
C ARG A 408 -36.99 -4.53 8.63
N THR A 409 -38.05 -5.27 8.27
CA THR A 409 -38.72 -6.20 9.18
C THR A 409 -37.78 -7.28 9.73
N ILE A 410 -36.98 -7.91 8.87
CA ILE A 410 -36.02 -8.94 9.32
C ILE A 410 -34.93 -8.30 10.18
N ALA A 411 -34.42 -7.13 9.78
CA ALA A 411 -33.41 -6.40 10.53
C ALA A 411 -33.93 -6.00 11.93
N GLU A 412 -35.17 -5.51 12.05
CA GLU A 412 -35.79 -5.15 13.33
C GLU A 412 -35.92 -6.36 14.27
N GLN A 413 -36.32 -7.52 13.75
CA GLN A 413 -36.37 -8.76 14.54
C GLN A 413 -34.98 -9.14 15.09
N VAL A 414 -33.93 -8.99 14.28
CA VAL A 414 -32.54 -9.25 14.72
C VAL A 414 -32.11 -8.22 15.76
N LEU A 415 -32.38 -6.93 15.53
CA LEU A 415 -32.02 -5.86 16.46
C LEU A 415 -32.75 -5.96 17.81
N HIS A 416 -34.01 -6.42 17.83
CA HIS A 416 -34.71 -6.70 19.08
C HIS A 416 -34.09 -7.88 19.85
N ARG A 417 -33.59 -8.90 19.15
CA ARG A 417 -32.80 -9.95 19.79
C ARG A 417 -31.50 -9.40 20.38
N VAL A 418 -30.83 -8.47 19.68
CA VAL A 418 -29.65 -7.75 20.23
C VAL A 418 -30.04 -7.00 21.52
N ASP A 419 -31.12 -6.22 21.51
CA ASP A 419 -31.59 -5.49 22.70
C ASP A 419 -31.81 -6.42 23.89
N HIS A 420 -32.47 -7.55 23.65
CA HIS A 420 -32.75 -8.54 24.68
C HIS A 420 -31.46 -9.12 25.25
N GLN A 421 -30.46 -9.43 24.42
CA GLN A 421 -29.15 -9.91 24.87
C GLN A 421 -28.38 -8.84 25.66
N MET A 422 -28.36 -7.59 25.19
CA MET A 422 -27.72 -6.46 25.89
C MET A 422 -28.31 -6.25 27.29
N ASN A 423 -29.63 -6.34 27.42
CA ASN A 423 -30.31 -6.19 28.70
C ASN A 423 -30.13 -7.43 29.60
N GLN A 424 -30.36 -8.64 29.09
CA GLN A 424 -30.36 -9.84 29.91
C GLN A 424 -28.97 -10.31 30.31
N ARG A 425 -28.04 -10.36 29.35
CA ARG A 425 -26.69 -10.90 29.55
C ARG A 425 -25.74 -9.86 30.13
N TYR A 426 -25.78 -8.63 29.61
CA TYR A 426 -24.84 -7.56 29.98
C TYR A 426 -25.42 -6.53 30.95
N LYS A 427 -26.70 -6.67 31.33
CA LYS A 427 -27.40 -5.76 32.27
C LYS A 427 -27.33 -4.29 31.84
N LEU A 428 -27.27 -4.04 30.52
CA LEU A 428 -27.32 -2.69 29.97
C LEU A 428 -28.75 -2.16 30.06
N ARG A 429 -28.91 -0.91 30.51
CA ARG A 429 -30.21 -0.24 30.56
C ARG A 429 -30.61 0.21 29.17
N LEU A 430 -31.85 -0.06 28.80
CA LEU A 430 -32.48 0.39 27.55
C LEU A 430 -33.21 1.71 27.77
N SER A 431 -33.01 2.68 26.88
CA SER A 431 -33.86 3.86 26.74
C SER A 431 -34.33 3.95 25.29
N ILE A 432 -35.63 4.13 25.08
CA ILE A 432 -36.23 4.27 23.77
C ILE A 432 -36.87 5.66 23.73
N GLU A 433 -36.49 6.46 22.74
CA GLU A 433 -36.99 7.81 22.53
C GLU A 433 -37.54 7.92 21.12
N GLU A 434 -38.79 8.36 20.99
CA GLU A 434 -39.38 8.70 19.69
C GLU A 434 -38.93 10.10 19.29
N GLN A 435 -38.35 10.22 18.09
CA GLN A 435 -37.95 11.49 17.50
C GLN A 435 -38.69 11.71 16.18
N PRO A 436 -38.81 12.96 15.68
CA PRO A 436 -39.51 13.25 14.43
C PRO A 436 -39.02 12.43 13.23
N ASN A 437 -37.75 12.03 13.23
CA ASN A 437 -37.10 11.30 12.15
C ASN A 437 -36.98 9.79 12.40
N GLY A 438 -37.55 9.28 13.50
CA GLY A 438 -37.58 7.85 13.83
C GLY A 438 -37.28 7.55 15.29
N THR A 439 -37.32 6.26 15.63
CA THR A 439 -37.08 5.78 16.98
C THR A 439 -35.58 5.64 17.27
N VAL A 440 -35.14 6.14 18.41
CA VAL A 440 -33.75 6.03 18.88
C VAL A 440 -33.71 5.12 20.09
N THR A 441 -32.96 4.01 19.99
CA THR A 441 -32.72 3.08 21.10
C THR A 441 -31.31 3.27 21.61
N ARG A 442 -31.17 3.48 22.93
CA ARG A 442 -29.88 3.67 23.60
C ARG A 442 -29.64 2.60 24.65
N TRP A 443 -28.42 2.08 24.69
CA TRP A 443 -27.92 1.19 25.71
C TRP A 443 -26.91 1.92 26.59
N PHE A 444 -27.05 1.79 27.90
CA PHE A 444 -26.15 2.39 28.89
C PHE A 444 -25.63 1.34 29.86
N SER A 445 -24.32 1.33 30.11
CA SER A 445 -23.79 0.57 31.25
C SER A 445 -24.29 1.16 32.57
N PRO A 446 -24.42 0.36 33.64
CA PRO A 446 -24.71 0.89 34.98
C PRO A 446 -23.73 1.97 35.44
N SER A 447 -22.46 1.90 34.99
CA SER A 447 -21.41 2.90 35.25
C SER A 447 -21.57 4.19 34.42
N GLY A 448 -22.38 4.18 33.36
CA GLY A 448 -22.55 5.30 32.43
C GLY A 448 -21.41 5.48 31.41
N GLU A 449 -20.33 4.71 31.51
CA GLU A 449 -19.11 4.77 30.69
C GLU A 449 -19.32 4.26 29.26
N VAL A 450 -20.14 3.21 29.10
CA VAL A 450 -20.44 2.63 27.79
C VAL A 450 -21.82 3.12 27.35
N ARG A 451 -21.84 3.83 26.23
CA ARG A 451 -23.05 4.25 25.54
C ARG A 451 -23.03 3.71 24.13
N ALA A 452 -24.12 3.09 23.75
CA ALA A 452 -24.35 2.68 22.38
C ALA A 452 -25.77 3.08 21.96
N THR A 453 -25.92 3.48 20.70
CA THR A 453 -27.18 4.00 20.17
C THR A 453 -27.45 3.35 18.82
N ARG A 454 -28.66 2.84 18.62
CA ARG A 454 -29.13 2.34 17.32
C ARG A 454 -30.38 3.09 16.87
N SER A 455 -30.50 3.29 15.57
CA SER A 455 -31.67 3.94 14.96
C SER A 455 -31.76 3.59 13.46
N TRP A 456 -32.76 4.16 12.79
CA TRP A 456 -32.97 4.09 11.35
C TRP A 456 -32.77 5.47 10.75
N LEU A 457 -31.86 5.61 9.78
CA LEU A 457 -31.61 6.88 9.09
C LEU A 457 -32.61 7.15 7.94
N ASP A 458 -33.23 6.08 7.44
CA ASP A 458 -34.34 6.04 6.49
C ASP A 458 -34.93 4.62 6.52
N ASP A 459 -35.87 4.31 5.62
CA ASP A 459 -36.56 3.01 5.56
C ASP A 459 -35.64 1.80 5.31
N THR A 460 -34.42 2.03 4.83
CA THR A 460 -33.50 0.99 4.39
C THR A 460 -32.14 1.06 5.08
N THR A 461 -31.89 2.07 5.92
CA THR A 461 -30.55 2.33 6.46
C THR A 461 -30.55 2.25 7.98
N ALA A 462 -29.95 1.20 8.52
CA ALA A 462 -29.72 1.05 9.96
C ALA A 462 -28.42 1.75 10.38
N VAL A 463 -28.41 2.38 11.55
CA VAL A 463 -27.21 2.94 12.18
C VAL A 463 -27.03 2.39 13.59
N LEU A 464 -25.78 2.11 13.95
CA LEU A 464 -25.33 1.76 15.30
C LEU A 464 -24.08 2.58 15.62
N SER A 465 -24.09 3.34 16.71
CA SER A 465 -22.93 4.04 17.23
C SER A 465 -22.53 3.52 18.61
N VAL A 466 -21.24 3.40 18.90
CA VAL A 466 -20.70 2.98 20.20
C VAL A 466 -19.60 3.94 20.65
N GLY A 467 -19.71 4.49 21.85
CA GLY A 467 -18.72 5.41 22.43
C GLY A 467 -19.35 6.75 22.83
N ALA A 468 -18.68 7.85 22.52
CA ALA A 468 -19.19 9.18 22.81
C ALA A 468 -20.57 9.40 22.14
N PRO A 469 -21.49 10.13 22.80
CA PRO A 469 -22.79 10.42 22.21
C PRO A 469 -22.60 11.21 20.90
N ILE A 470 -23.31 10.79 19.85
CA ILE A 470 -23.36 11.50 18.57
C ILE A 470 -24.75 12.08 18.43
N SER A 471 -24.85 13.32 17.99
CA SER A 471 -26.13 13.87 17.53
C SER A 471 -26.54 13.15 16.24
N LEU A 472 -27.54 12.26 16.32
CA LEU A 472 -28.09 11.60 15.14
C LEU A 472 -28.71 12.60 14.16
N ILE A 473 -29.14 13.78 14.63
CA ILE A 473 -29.61 14.91 13.79
C ILE A 473 -28.58 15.26 12.72
N ASN A 474 -27.29 15.23 13.06
CA ASN A 474 -26.20 15.50 12.11
C ASN A 474 -26.00 14.37 11.07
N LEU A 475 -26.61 13.20 11.27
CA LEU A 475 -26.64 12.09 10.30
C LEU A 475 -27.93 12.08 9.47
N TYR A 476 -29.00 12.72 9.97
CA TYR A 476 -30.27 12.90 9.25
C TYR A 476 -30.20 14.06 8.26
N GLU A 477 -29.60 15.18 8.65
CA GLU A 477 -29.42 16.36 7.81
C GLU A 477 -28.01 16.38 7.21
N LYS A 478 -27.90 16.46 5.87
CA LYS A 478 -26.63 16.78 5.21
C LYS A 478 -26.24 18.18 5.68
N THR A 479 -25.38 18.28 6.69
CA THR A 479 -24.99 19.58 7.22
C THR A 479 -24.24 20.34 6.13
N ASP A 480 -24.83 21.43 5.64
CA ASP A 480 -24.19 22.41 4.77
C ASP A 480 -23.06 23.06 5.57
N GLN A 481 -21.87 22.47 5.52
CA GLN A 481 -20.69 23.09 6.09
C GLN A 481 -20.15 24.11 5.10
N THR A 482 -19.98 25.35 5.58
CA THR A 482 -19.49 26.49 4.80
C THR A 482 -18.05 26.31 4.27
N GLN A 483 -17.32 25.30 4.74
CA GLN A 483 -16.06 24.82 4.15
C GLN A 483 -15.95 23.28 4.28
N PRO A 484 -15.71 22.54 3.19
CA PRO A 484 -15.51 21.10 3.26
C PRO A 484 -14.17 20.73 3.92
N GLY A 485 -14.24 19.93 4.98
CA GLY A 485 -13.07 19.30 5.60
C GLY A 485 -12.40 18.27 4.68
N LEU A 486 -11.21 17.76 5.07
CA LEU A 486 -10.44 16.76 4.30
C LEU A 486 -11.30 15.59 3.82
N TYR A 487 -12.14 15.05 4.70
CA TYR A 487 -13.06 13.96 4.39
C TYR A 487 -14.11 14.33 3.32
N GLN A 488 -14.68 15.53 3.39
CA GLN A 488 -15.69 15.97 2.41
C GLN A 488 -15.07 16.24 1.03
N ASN A 489 -13.88 16.84 0.99
CA ASN A 489 -13.15 17.02 -0.27
C ASN A 489 -12.90 15.67 -0.94
N TRP A 490 -12.44 14.69 -0.17
CA TRP A 490 -12.23 13.33 -0.65
C TRP A 490 -13.54 12.65 -1.12
N LEU A 491 -14.67 12.90 -0.46
CA LEU A 491 -15.98 12.36 -0.87
C LEU A 491 -16.50 12.97 -2.19
N GLN A 492 -16.26 14.26 -2.44
CA GLN A 492 -16.75 14.96 -3.64
C GLN A 492 -15.96 14.60 -4.91
N GLU A 493 -14.71 14.18 -4.77
CA GLU A 493 -13.85 13.82 -5.89
C GLU A 493 -14.12 12.39 -6.42
N ARG A 494 -14.89 12.30 -7.53
CA ARG A 494 -14.89 11.27 -8.60
C ARG A 494 -15.34 9.81 -8.31
N GLU A 495 -15.89 9.23 -9.39
CA GLU A 495 -16.15 7.83 -9.82
C GLU A 495 -16.59 6.76 -8.79
N PRO A 496 -17.56 5.90 -9.15
CA PRO A 496 -18.02 4.83 -8.27
C PRO A 496 -16.93 3.77 -8.00
N SER A 497 -16.70 3.44 -6.73
CA SER A 497 -15.79 2.37 -6.29
C SER A 497 -16.56 1.20 -5.66
N HIS A 498 -15.91 0.07 -5.41
CA HIS A 498 -16.49 -1.06 -4.64
C HIS A 498 -16.14 -0.99 -3.15
N ILE A 499 -14.93 -0.49 -2.85
CA ILE A 499 -14.45 -0.25 -1.49
C ILE A 499 -13.83 1.14 -1.46
N SER A 500 -14.06 1.88 -0.38
CA SER A 500 -13.34 3.12 -0.12
C SER A 500 -12.86 3.20 1.33
N LEU A 501 -11.72 3.85 1.53
CA LEU A 501 -11.06 4.08 2.79
C LEU A 501 -10.64 5.54 2.89
N PHE A 502 -10.85 6.14 4.05
CA PHE A 502 -10.32 7.44 4.43
C PHE A 502 -9.80 7.35 5.87
N ILE A 503 -8.64 7.95 6.13
CA ILE A 503 -8.04 8.05 7.44
C ILE A 503 -7.43 9.45 7.58
N ASP A 504 -7.89 10.26 8.53
CA ASP A 504 -7.20 11.45 9.02
C ASP A 504 -6.13 11.00 10.01
N CYS A 505 -4.94 10.66 9.50
CA CYS A 505 -3.86 10.10 10.30
C CYS A 505 -3.41 11.04 11.41
N HIS A 506 -3.38 12.34 11.13
CA HIS A 506 -2.92 13.32 12.11
C HIS A 506 -3.87 13.38 13.31
N GLN A 507 -5.16 13.59 13.07
CA GLN A 507 -6.14 13.66 14.16
C GLN A 507 -6.35 12.32 14.86
N LEU A 508 -6.27 11.20 14.14
CA LEU A 508 -6.49 9.86 14.70
C LEU A 508 -5.35 9.40 15.62
N LEU A 509 -4.10 9.71 15.27
CA LEU A 509 -2.91 9.21 15.98
C LEU A 509 -2.37 10.21 17.02
N PHE A 510 -2.56 11.52 16.79
CA PHE A 510 -2.02 12.58 17.64
C PHE A 510 -3.11 13.43 18.33
N GLY A 511 -4.38 13.25 17.97
CA GLY A 511 -5.50 13.90 18.66
C GLY A 511 -5.95 13.18 19.93
N ASP A 512 -6.83 13.83 20.68
CA ASP A 512 -7.38 13.31 21.95
C ASP A 512 -8.64 12.46 21.76
N ALA A 513 -9.12 12.34 20.51
CA ALA A 513 -10.31 11.59 20.15
C ALA A 513 -10.21 10.09 20.48
N VAL A 514 -9.03 9.50 20.26
CA VAL A 514 -8.79 8.06 20.31
C VAL A 514 -7.45 7.76 21.03
N PRO A 515 -7.38 7.90 22.36
CA PRO A 515 -6.11 7.96 23.10
C PRO A 515 -5.28 6.66 23.08
N PHE A 516 -5.89 5.51 22.73
CA PHE A 516 -5.21 4.21 22.64
C PHE A 516 -4.51 3.95 21.30
N MET A 517 -4.73 4.82 20.31
CA MET A 517 -4.06 4.72 19.00
C MET A 517 -2.77 5.54 18.93
N LYS A 518 -2.29 6.07 20.05
CA LYS A 518 -0.99 6.74 20.12
C LYS A 518 0.14 5.77 19.76
N LEU A 519 0.99 6.20 18.85
CA LEU A 519 2.10 5.39 18.38
C LEU A 519 3.25 5.36 19.39
N PRO A 520 4.07 4.30 19.40
CA PRO A 520 5.35 4.34 20.09
C PRO A 520 6.24 5.47 19.52
N PRO A 521 7.02 6.18 20.36
CA PRO A 521 7.81 7.36 19.94
C PRO A 521 8.70 7.13 18.70
N LYS A 522 9.25 5.92 18.55
CA LYS A 522 10.10 5.51 17.42
C LYS A 522 9.42 5.59 16.04
N HIS A 523 8.10 5.69 15.98
CA HIS A 523 7.34 5.76 14.72
C HIS A 523 6.62 7.11 14.52
N GLU A 524 6.61 7.99 15.53
CA GLU A 524 5.88 9.26 15.49
C GLU A 524 6.35 10.16 14.34
N GLY A 525 7.65 10.28 14.10
CA GLY A 525 8.20 11.17 13.07
C GLY A 525 7.74 10.86 11.64
N PHE A 526 7.53 9.58 11.30
CA PHE A 526 6.97 9.19 10.01
C PHE A 526 5.47 9.52 9.93
N TRP A 527 4.71 9.13 10.95
CA TRP A 527 3.26 9.27 10.94
C TRP A 527 2.79 10.72 11.11
N SER A 528 3.55 11.59 11.78
CA SER A 528 3.25 13.02 11.91
C SER A 528 3.36 13.78 10.59
N SER A 529 4.09 13.23 9.62
CA SER A 529 4.20 13.78 8.27
C SER A 529 3.01 13.43 7.38
N ILE A 530 2.15 12.50 7.79
CA ILE A 530 1.00 12.04 7.01
C ILE A 530 -0.24 12.75 7.55
N GLN A 531 -0.83 13.61 6.72
CA GLN A 531 -2.08 14.27 7.04
C GLN A 531 -3.25 13.30 6.92
N SER A 532 -3.34 12.59 5.79
CA SER A 532 -4.39 11.60 5.56
C SER A 532 -3.97 10.50 4.59
N ILE A 533 -4.66 9.38 4.69
CA ILE A 533 -4.56 8.24 3.77
C ILE A 533 -5.94 8.00 3.17
N GLU A 534 -5.97 7.98 1.85
CA GLU A 534 -7.16 7.79 1.04
C GLU A 534 -6.95 6.55 0.17
N GLY A 535 -7.99 5.73 0.01
CA GLY A 535 -7.90 4.49 -0.74
C GLY A 535 -9.23 4.11 -1.38
N ARG A 536 -9.15 3.53 -2.59
CA ARG A 536 -10.30 3.02 -3.33
C ARG A 536 -9.91 1.75 -4.07
N MET A 537 -10.88 0.86 -4.21
CA MET A 537 -10.77 -0.35 -5.01
C MET A 537 -11.98 -0.47 -5.93
N THR A 538 -11.73 -0.71 -7.22
CA THR A 538 -12.76 -0.85 -8.24
C THR A 538 -12.50 -2.09 -9.08
N ILE A 539 -13.48 -2.98 -9.16
CA ILE A 539 -13.44 -4.14 -10.04
C ILE A 539 -13.91 -3.70 -11.44
N ALA A 540 -12.97 -3.16 -12.22
CA ALA A 540 -13.27 -2.55 -13.51
C ALA A 540 -13.61 -3.56 -14.62
N HIS A 541 -13.15 -4.81 -14.48
CA HIS A 541 -13.35 -5.89 -15.46
C HIS A 541 -13.38 -7.25 -14.73
N PRO A 542 -13.97 -8.35 -15.27
CA PRO A 542 -13.94 -9.67 -14.66
C PRO A 542 -12.55 -10.17 -14.29
N THR A 543 -11.52 -9.65 -14.94
CA THR A 543 -10.12 -10.05 -14.75
C THR A 543 -9.24 -8.97 -14.14
N HIS A 544 -9.71 -7.73 -13.96
CA HIS A 544 -8.86 -6.62 -13.51
C HIS A 544 -9.51 -5.84 -12.37
N THR A 545 -8.69 -5.56 -11.34
CA THR A 545 -9.05 -4.67 -10.24
C THR A 545 -8.09 -3.48 -10.21
N ILE A 546 -8.65 -2.29 -10.12
CA ILE A 546 -7.92 -1.04 -10.00
C ILE A 546 -7.93 -0.62 -8.54
N TYR A 547 -6.78 -0.18 -8.05
CA TYR A 547 -6.59 0.43 -6.75
C TYR A 547 -6.12 1.85 -6.96
N GLU A 548 -6.69 2.78 -6.21
CA GLU A 548 -6.26 4.18 -6.24
C GLU A 548 -6.08 4.63 -4.80
N GLY A 549 -5.02 5.36 -4.53
CA GLY A 549 -4.76 5.89 -3.21
C GLY A 549 -4.00 7.19 -3.25
N LEU A 550 -4.16 7.96 -2.18
CA LEU A 550 -3.43 9.21 -1.98
C LEU A 550 -2.95 9.24 -0.53
N VAL A 551 -1.65 9.45 -0.36
CA VAL A 551 -1.07 9.78 0.95
C VAL A 551 -0.82 11.27 0.95
N ARG A 552 -1.67 12.04 1.63
CA ARG A 552 -1.48 13.48 1.77
C ARG A 552 -0.45 13.76 2.85
N LEU A 553 0.51 14.61 2.53
CA LEU A 553 1.59 14.96 3.44
C LEU A 553 1.25 16.27 4.16
N THR A 554 1.63 16.39 5.44
CA THR A 554 1.52 17.65 6.15
C THR A 554 2.43 18.68 5.49
N LYS A 555 1.89 19.84 5.13
CA LYS A 555 2.70 20.91 4.55
C LYS A 555 3.75 21.34 5.56
N ASN A 556 5.00 21.35 5.14
CA ASN A 556 6.10 21.84 5.94
C ASN A 556 5.93 23.36 6.10
N ASN A 557 5.33 23.82 7.19
CA ASN A 557 5.21 25.23 7.52
C ASN A 557 6.57 25.74 7.98
N GLY A 558 7.49 25.92 7.02
CA GLY A 558 8.75 26.65 7.12
C GLY A 558 9.31 26.82 8.53
N ILE A 559 9.72 25.74 9.18
CA ILE A 559 10.75 25.87 10.21
C ILE A 559 12.04 26.06 9.44
N GLN A 560 12.55 27.30 9.44
CA GLN A 560 13.87 27.62 8.94
C GLN A 560 14.86 26.61 9.54
N ALA A 561 15.49 25.81 8.69
CA ALA A 561 16.64 25.05 9.11
C ALA A 561 17.67 26.05 9.65
N PRO A 562 18.27 25.83 10.84
CA PRO A 562 19.45 26.59 11.21
C PRO A 562 20.50 26.32 10.12
N SER A 563 21.06 27.43 9.65
CA SER A 563 22.01 27.61 8.54
C SER A 563 23.11 26.57 8.45
#